data_AF-A0A496SYB4-F1
#
_entry.id   AF-A0A496SYB4-F1
#
_cell.length_a   1.000
_cell.length_b   1.000
_cell.length_c   1.000
_cell.angle_alpha   90.00
_cell.angle_beta   90.00
_cell.angle_gamma   90.00
#
_symmetry.space_group_name_H-M   'P 1'
#
loop_
_entity.id
_entity.type
_entity.pdbx_description
1 polymer ?
#
loop_
_entity_poly.entity_id
_entity_poly.type
_entity_poly.pdbx_seq_one_letter_code
_entity_poly.pdbx_strand_id
1 'polypeptide(L)'
;MGLFRKRRSKKRDFYQMLYDQATKTLEGVEALERFMVDGSEEKGDVVERVEKEADDLRRILIDELNQTFITPIEREDIFALSRAVDDILDYSESTVEEMRVYELEPNEYLRKMVVTLTKAT
;
A
#
# COMPACT_ATOMS: atom_id res chain seq x y z
N MET A 1 37.29 -25.61 17.69
CA MET A 1 35.87 -25.53 18.07
C MET A 1 35.41 -24.07 18.03
N GLY A 2 34.40 -23.76 17.20
CA GLY A 2 33.65 -22.49 17.30
C GLY A 2 34.08 -21.38 16.33
N LEU A 3 33.86 -21.57 15.02
CA LEU A 3 33.84 -20.45 14.07
C LEU A 3 32.58 -19.61 14.37
N PHE A 4 32.72 -18.53 15.15
CA PHE A 4 31.66 -17.51 15.28
C PHE A 4 31.53 -16.79 13.93
N ARG A 5 30.75 -17.37 13.02
CA ARG A 5 30.31 -16.69 11.80
C ARG A 5 29.38 -15.56 12.24
N LYS A 6 29.93 -14.36 12.42
CA LYS A 6 29.19 -13.12 12.70
C LYS A 6 28.11 -12.99 11.63
N ARG A 7 26.88 -13.34 11.97
CA ARG A 7 25.69 -13.11 11.13
C ARG A 7 25.60 -11.59 11.03
N ARG A 8 26.16 -10.98 9.98
CA ARG A 8 25.87 -9.57 9.67
C ARG A 8 24.36 -9.54 9.50
N SER A 9 23.64 -8.86 10.40
CA SER A 9 22.24 -8.57 10.13
C SER A 9 22.21 -7.86 8.78
N LYS A 10 21.32 -8.30 7.89
CA LYS A 10 20.98 -7.52 6.70
C LYS A 10 20.62 -6.14 7.26
N LYS A 11 21.29 -5.08 6.81
CA LYS A 11 20.89 -3.72 7.21
C LYS A 11 19.42 -3.58 6.80
N ARG A 12 18.57 -3.31 7.77
CA ARG A 12 17.15 -3.00 7.53
C ARG A 12 17.10 -1.61 6.95
N ASP A 13 16.55 -1.50 5.74
CA ASP A 13 16.44 -0.23 5.04
C ASP A 13 14.99 0.23 5.09
N PHE A 14 14.62 0.90 6.18
CA PHE A 14 13.26 1.38 6.38
C PHE A 14 12.81 2.37 5.29
N TYR A 15 13.75 3.13 4.71
CA TYR A 15 13.41 4.04 3.61
C TYR A 15 13.04 3.25 2.35
N GLN A 16 13.79 2.20 2.03
CA GLN A 16 13.42 1.31 0.91
C GLN A 16 12.09 0.62 1.17
N MET A 17 11.83 0.14 2.39
CA MET A 17 10.56 -0.52 2.72
C MET A 17 9.36 0.43 2.60
N LEU A 18 9.49 1.67 3.09
CA LEU A 18 8.47 2.71 2.90
C LEU A 18 8.28 3.05 1.42
N TYR A 19 9.37 3.15 0.66
CA TYR A 19 9.32 3.40 -0.78
C TYR A 19 8.62 2.27 -1.54
N ASP A 20 8.90 1.01 -1.19
CA ASP A 20 8.27 -0.15 -1.80
C ASP A 20 6.76 -0.18 -1.50
N GLN A 21 6.37 0.10 -0.24
CA GLN A 21 4.96 0.23 0.15
C GLN A 21 4.26 1.37 -0.61
N ALA A 22 4.88 2.55 -0.71
CA ALA A 22 4.32 3.70 -1.43
C ALA A 22 4.20 3.44 -2.93
N THR A 23 5.20 2.79 -3.54
CA THR A 23 5.16 2.39 -4.95
C THR A 23 4.01 1.42 -5.20
N LYS A 24 3.80 0.47 -4.28
CA LYS A 24 2.69 -0.48 -4.40
C LYS A 24 1.32 0.18 -4.22
N THR A 25 1.24 1.16 -3.32
CA THR A 25 0.05 2.01 -3.14
C THR A 25 -0.29 2.76 -4.41
N LEU A 26 0.69 3.38 -5.08
CA LEU A 26 0.48 4.04 -6.37
C LEU A 26 -0.04 3.07 -7.43
N GLU A 27 0.52 1.86 -7.52
CA GLU A 27 0.04 0.82 -8.44
C GLU A 27 -1.45 0.48 -8.20
N GLY A 28 -1.87 0.48 -6.92
CA GLY A 28 -3.25 0.22 -6.52
C GLY A 28 -4.20 1.37 -6.87
N VAL A 29 -3.78 2.62 -6.66
CA VAL A 29 -4.56 3.80 -7.08
C VAL A 29 -4.69 3.86 -8.61
N GLU A 30 -3.63 3.54 -9.35
CA GLU A 30 -3.69 3.40 -10.81
C GLU A 30 -4.63 2.25 -11.25
N ALA A 31 -4.71 1.17 -10.48
CA ALA A 31 -5.66 0.10 -10.72
C ALA A 31 -7.10 0.57 -10.49
N LEU A 32 -7.36 1.35 -9.44
CA LEU A 32 -8.65 1.98 -9.20
C LEU A 32 -9.03 2.91 -10.36
N GLU A 33 -8.10 3.72 -10.87
CA GLU A 33 -8.36 4.58 -12.03
C GLU A 33 -8.78 3.76 -13.26
N ARG A 34 -8.14 2.62 -13.50
CA ARG A 34 -8.52 1.69 -14.58
C ARG A 34 -9.91 1.08 -14.34
N PHE A 35 -10.24 0.70 -13.11
CA PHE A 35 -11.56 0.21 -12.73
C PHE A 35 -12.65 1.26 -13.01
N MET A 36 -12.37 2.53 -12.72
CA MET A 36 -13.31 3.64 -12.97
C MET A 36 -13.62 3.90 -14.45
N VAL A 37 -12.96 3.22 -15.39
CA VAL A 37 -13.28 3.32 -16.83
C VAL A 37 -14.61 2.63 -17.16
N ASP A 38 -14.85 1.44 -16.62
CA ASP A 38 -15.97 0.57 -17.02
C ASP A 38 -16.51 -0.32 -15.88
N GLY A 39 -15.97 -0.24 -14.67
CA GLY A 39 -16.47 -0.97 -13.51
C GLY A 39 -16.24 -2.48 -13.58
N SER A 40 -15.34 -2.96 -14.44
CA SER A 40 -15.22 -4.40 -14.67
C SER A 40 -14.73 -5.16 -13.43
N GLU A 41 -15.36 -6.29 -13.13
CA GLU A 41 -14.99 -7.16 -12.01
C GLU A 41 -13.51 -7.55 -12.03
N GLU A 42 -12.99 -7.90 -13.21
CA GLU A 42 -11.56 -8.24 -13.38
C GLU A 42 -10.63 -7.12 -12.90
N LYS A 43 -11.00 -5.84 -13.10
CA LYS A 43 -10.20 -4.71 -12.64
C LYS A 43 -10.40 -4.45 -11.16
N GLY A 44 -11.59 -4.68 -10.62
CA GLY A 44 -11.83 -4.67 -9.18
C GLY A 44 -10.95 -5.68 -8.45
N ASP A 45 -10.85 -6.90 -8.98
CA ASP A 45 -9.98 -7.97 -8.45
C ASP A 45 -8.49 -7.60 -8.51
N VAL A 46 -8.09 -6.74 -9.47
CA VAL A 46 -6.72 -6.21 -9.52
C VAL A 46 -6.47 -5.26 -8.36
N VAL A 47 -7.43 -4.40 -7.99
CA VAL A 47 -7.29 -3.49 -6.85
C VAL A 47 -7.11 -4.28 -5.56
N GLU A 48 -7.99 -5.25 -5.29
CA GLU A 48 -7.88 -6.13 -4.11
C GLU A 48 -6.56 -6.90 -4.05
N ARG A 49 -6.08 -7.40 -5.20
CA ARG A 49 -4.81 -8.13 -5.22
C ARG A 49 -3.64 -7.21 -4.86
N VAL A 50 -3.64 -5.99 -5.39
CA VAL A 50 -2.58 -5.01 -5.11
C VAL A 50 -2.62 -4.55 -3.66
N GLU A 51 -3.81 -4.36 -3.09
CA GLU A 51 -4.03 -4.11 -1.66
C GLU A 51 -3.37 -5.20 -0.81
N LYS A 52 -3.72 -6.47 -1.01
CA LYS A 52 -3.12 -7.60 -0.27
C LYS A 52 -1.59 -7.64 -0.36
N GLU A 53 -1.04 -7.31 -1.53
CA GLU A 53 0.42 -7.26 -1.74
C GLU A 53 1.07 -6.08 -1.00
N ALA A 54 0.42 -4.90 -0.95
CA ALA A 54 0.91 -3.75 -0.20
C ALA A 54 0.81 -3.98 1.31
N ASP A 55 -0.27 -4.61 1.76
CA ASP A 55 -0.54 -4.92 3.15
C ASP A 55 0.47 -5.94 3.70
N ASP A 56 0.89 -6.90 2.86
CA ASP A 56 2.03 -7.77 3.12
C ASP A 56 3.36 -7.00 3.28
N LEU A 57 3.64 -6.01 2.43
CA LEU A 57 4.84 -5.16 2.54
C LEU A 57 4.81 -4.36 3.84
N ARG A 58 3.66 -3.79 4.18
CA ARG A 58 3.46 -3.08 5.43
C ARG A 58 3.63 -3.99 6.64
N ARG A 59 3.06 -5.19 6.64
CA ARG A 59 3.25 -6.16 7.73
C ARG A 59 4.73 -6.43 7.98
N ILE A 60 5.50 -6.66 6.91
CA ILE A 60 6.95 -6.86 7.01
C ILE A 60 7.64 -5.62 7.59
N LEU A 61 7.27 -4.41 7.15
CA LEU A 61 7.79 -3.16 7.69
C LEU A 61 7.54 -3.03 9.20
N ILE A 62 6.30 -3.27 9.64
CA ILE A 62 5.92 -3.17 11.05
C ILE A 62 6.64 -4.23 11.89
N ASP A 63 6.77 -5.45 11.39
CA ASP A 63 7.51 -6.52 12.07
C ASP A 63 8.99 -6.16 12.22
N GLU A 64 9.62 -5.64 11.18
CA GLU A 64 11.02 -5.19 11.25
C GLU A 64 11.20 -3.98 12.17
N LEU A 65 10.22 -3.06 12.20
CA LEU A 65 10.21 -1.91 13.10
C LEU A 65 10.12 -2.34 14.57
N ASN A 66 9.30 -3.34 14.88
CA ASN A 66 9.14 -3.90 16.22
C ASN A 66 10.36 -4.69 16.67
N GLN A 67 11.08 -5.32 15.75
CA GLN A 67 12.30 -6.09 16.04
C GLN A 67 13.58 -5.24 16.00
N THR A 68 13.48 -3.93 15.77
CA THR A 68 14.63 -3.03 15.64
C THR A 68 14.75 -2.08 16.84
N PHE A 69 15.90 -2.11 17.49
CA PHE A 69 16.18 -1.22 18.62
C PHE A 69 16.61 0.19 18.20
N ILE A 70 17.35 0.33 17.09
CA ILE A 70 17.82 1.62 16.57
C ILE A 70 17.27 1.82 15.16
N THR A 71 16.41 2.82 14.98
CA THR A 71 15.80 3.22 13.72
C THR A 71 16.52 4.44 13.12
N PRO A 72 16.39 4.69 11.80
CA PRO A 72 17.06 5.82 11.15
C PRO A 72 16.44 7.19 11.47
N ILE A 73 15.16 7.20 11.86
CA ILE A 73 14.39 8.34 12.40
C ILE A 73 13.50 7.81 13.55
N GLU A 74 12.69 8.68 14.15
CA GLU A 74 11.68 8.36 15.14
C GLU A 74 10.77 7.24 14.65
N ARG A 75 10.60 6.19 15.48
CA ARG A 75 9.85 5.00 15.08
C ARG A 75 8.36 5.29 14.90
N GLU A 76 7.85 6.24 15.68
CA GLU A 76 6.50 6.75 15.59
C GLU A 76 6.24 7.39 14.23
N ASP A 77 7.23 8.09 13.66
CA ASP A 77 7.12 8.71 12.33
C ASP A 77 7.12 7.67 11.21
N ILE A 78 7.96 6.64 11.29
CA ILE A 78 7.94 5.51 10.34
C ILE A 78 6.58 4.82 10.37
N PHE A 79 6.06 4.53 11.57
CA PHE A 79 4.76 3.89 11.74
C PHE A 79 3.63 4.78 11.20
N ALA A 80 3.62 6.05 11.56
CA ALA A 80 2.59 7.00 11.14
C ALA A 80 2.59 7.19 9.62
N LEU A 81 3.76 7.32 9.00
CA LEU A 81 3.89 7.41 7.55
C LEU A 81 3.42 6.12 6.86
N SER A 82 3.88 4.95 7.32
CA SER A 82 3.45 3.66 6.77
C SER A 82 1.93 3.49 6.86
N ARG A 83 1.30 3.90 7.97
CA ARG A 83 -0.15 3.89 8.12
C ARG A 83 -0.85 4.88 7.18
N ALA A 84 -0.36 6.10 7.07
CA ALA A 84 -0.98 7.09 6.18
C ALA A 84 -0.93 6.68 4.70
N VAL A 85 0.13 5.97 4.29
CA VAL A 85 0.24 5.37 2.96
C VAL A 85 -0.75 4.22 2.78
N ASP A 86 -0.89 3.36 3.78
CA ASP A 86 -1.85 2.24 3.84
C ASP A 86 -3.29 2.72 3.64
N ASP A 87 -3.69 3.75 4.40
CA ASP A 87 -5.05 4.27 4.41
C ASP A 87 -5.51 4.67 2.97
N ILE A 88 -4.60 5.13 2.10
CA ILE A 88 -4.93 5.47 0.70
C ILE A 88 -5.40 4.25 -0.08
N LEU A 89 -4.70 3.13 0.08
CA LEU A 89 -5.01 1.90 -0.65
C LEU A 89 -6.23 1.20 -0.07
N ASP A 90 -6.37 1.20 1.26
CA ASP A 90 -7.58 0.70 1.95
C ASP A 90 -8.83 1.41 1.44
N TYR A 91 -8.81 2.76 1.37
CA TYR A 91 -9.95 3.49 0.81
C TYR A 91 -10.17 3.21 -0.68
N SER A 92 -9.11 2.90 -1.42
CA SER A 92 -9.22 2.55 -2.84
C SER A 92 -9.91 1.19 -3.03
N GLU A 93 -9.56 0.20 -2.21
CA GLU A 93 -10.17 -1.12 -2.19
C GLU A 93 -11.62 -1.06 -1.69
N SER A 94 -11.86 -0.38 -0.56
CA SER A 94 -13.22 -0.20 -0.02
C SER A 94 -14.13 0.54 -0.99
N THR A 95 -13.62 1.46 -1.81
CA THR A 95 -14.41 2.10 -2.87
C THR A 95 -14.90 1.08 -3.91
N VAL A 96 -14.05 0.13 -4.31
CA VAL A 96 -14.45 -0.96 -5.24
C VAL A 96 -15.49 -1.86 -4.57
N GLU A 97 -15.25 -2.27 -3.33
CA GLU A 97 -16.18 -3.11 -2.58
C GLU A 97 -17.56 -2.46 -2.42
N GLU A 98 -17.61 -1.19 -2.01
CA GLU A 98 -18.86 -0.45 -1.85
C GLU A 98 -19.59 -0.30 -3.19
N MET A 99 -18.88 -0.01 -4.28
CA MET A 99 -19.50 0.05 -5.60
C MET A 99 -20.12 -1.29 -6.00
N ARG A 100 -19.47 -2.42 -5.70
CA ARG A 100 -20.04 -3.76 -5.93
C ARG A 100 -21.28 -4.01 -5.07
N VAL A 101 -21.19 -3.75 -3.77
CA VAL A 101 -22.28 -4.00 -2.80
C VAL A 101 -23.53 -3.18 -3.12
N TYR A 102 -23.34 -1.93 -3.56
CA TYR A 102 -24.44 -1.02 -3.89
C TYR A 102 -24.82 -1.04 -5.39
N GLU A 103 -24.21 -1.94 -6.18
CA GLU A 103 -24.45 -2.06 -7.63
C GLU A 103 -24.28 -0.71 -8.38
N LEU A 104 -23.22 0.02 -8.05
CA LEU A 104 -22.91 1.33 -8.61
C LEU A 104 -21.94 1.22 -9.78
N GLU A 105 -22.24 1.97 -10.84
CA GLU A 105 -21.40 2.09 -12.03
C GLU A 105 -20.51 3.36 -11.98
N PRO A 106 -19.29 3.33 -12.54
CA PRO A 106 -18.45 4.51 -12.60
C PRO A 106 -19.09 5.66 -13.39
N ASN A 107 -19.28 6.80 -12.73
CA ASN A 107 -19.76 8.03 -13.38
C ASN A 107 -18.61 9.05 -13.61
N GLU A 108 -18.93 10.18 -14.22
CA GLU A 108 -17.92 11.21 -14.54
C GLU A 108 -17.30 11.85 -13.29
N TYR A 109 -18.02 11.91 -12.18
CA TYR A 109 -17.56 12.55 -10.95
C TYR A 109 -16.59 11.64 -10.21
N LEU A 110 -16.94 10.35 -10.06
CA LEU A 110 -16.07 9.33 -9.46
C LEU A 110 -14.74 9.23 -10.24
N ARG A 111 -14.82 9.20 -11.57
CA ARG A 111 -13.62 9.23 -12.43
C ARG A 111 -12.74 10.45 -12.17
N LYS A 112 -13.32 11.65 -12.10
CA LYS A 112 -12.55 12.88 -11.83
C LYS A 112 -11.89 12.85 -10.45
N MET A 113 -12.60 12.35 -9.43
CA MET A 113 -12.06 12.21 -8.07
C MET A 113 -10.85 11.27 -8.06
N VAL A 114 -10.98 10.09 -8.69
CA VAL A 114 -9.88 9.11 -8.74
C VAL A 114 -8.70 9.63 -9.57
N VAL A 115 -8.93 10.27 -10.71
CA VAL A 115 -7.84 10.91 -11.49
C VAL A 115 -7.09 11.98 -10.67
N THR A 116 -7.80 12.72 -9.82
CA THR A 116 -7.17 13.68 -8.90
C THR A 116 -6.36 12.96 -7.82
N LEU A 117 -6.89 11.86 -7.27
CA LEU A 117 -6.18 11.02 -6.30
C LEU A 117 -4.89 10.44 -6.89
N THR A 118 -4.93 9.86 -8.10
CA THR A 118 -3.73 9.29 -8.77
C THR A 118 -2.64 10.33 -8.96
N LYS A 119 -2.99 11.59 -9.25
CA LYS A 119 -1.99 12.68 -9.42
C LYS A 119 -1.39 13.18 -8.10
N ALA A 120 -2.10 12.97 -6.99
CA ALA A 120 -1.68 13.40 -5.66
C ALA A 120 -0.89 12.31 -4.91
N THR A 121 -1.02 11.06 -5.37
CA THR A 121 -0.29 9.88 -4.88
C THR A 121 1.06 9.78 -5.59
#